data_AF-A0A167PR87-F1
#
_entry.id   AF-A0A167PR87-F1
#
_cell.length_a   1.000
_cell.length_b   1.000
_cell.length_c   1.000
_cell.angle_alpha   90.00
_cell.angle_beta   90.00
_cell.angle_gamma   90.00
#
_symmetry.space_group_name_H-M   'P 1'
#
loop_
_entity.id
_entity.type
_entity.pdbx_description
1 polymer ?
#
loop_
_entity_poly.entity_id
_entity_poly.type
_entity_poly.pdbx_seq_one_letter_code
_entity_poly.pdbx_strand_id
1 'polypeptide(L)'
;MSEKPVEHHDEDTTAFFKEVDDDINKDYMTCSASQAFDSVWQCYTLGSQAVNYYRYGEKKDCSVRWDDFKFCMSAKTKSSEVADRMLRQRAKEKERLKSQMRNSEEVWEAYKKSPAA
;
A
#
# COMPACT_ATOMS: atom_id res chain seq x y z
N MET A 1 -7.61 3.56 -52.06
CA MET A 1 -7.46 5.00 -51.73
C MET A 1 -7.75 5.10 -50.24
N SER A 2 -6.76 5.53 -49.46
CA SER A 2 -6.63 5.35 -48.01
C SER A 2 -7.91 5.57 -47.20
N GLU A 3 -8.24 4.60 -46.34
CA GLU A 3 -9.08 4.86 -45.17
C GLU A 3 -8.29 5.82 -44.27
N LYS A 4 -8.78 7.05 -44.13
CA LYS A 4 -8.27 7.98 -43.12
C LYS A 4 -8.86 7.56 -41.76
N PRO A 5 -8.05 7.41 -40.71
CA PRO A 5 -8.59 7.20 -39.38
C PRO A 5 -9.28 8.49 -38.92
N VAL A 6 -10.52 8.37 -38.45
CA VAL A 6 -11.26 9.46 -37.81
C VAL A 6 -10.83 9.48 -36.34
N GLU A 7 -10.00 10.46 -36.00
CA GLU A 7 -9.61 10.74 -34.62
C GLU A 7 -10.74 11.55 -33.96
N HIS A 8 -11.51 10.91 -33.08
CA HIS A 8 -12.46 11.57 -32.20
C HIS A 8 -11.69 12.08 -30.97
N HIS A 9 -11.48 13.39 -30.89
CA HIS A 9 -10.86 14.03 -29.74
C HIS A 9 -11.97 14.31 -28.72
N ASP A 10 -12.20 13.36 -27.80
CA ASP A 10 -13.29 13.42 -26.84
C ASP A 10 -12.92 14.31 -25.65
N GLU A 11 -13.09 15.63 -25.77
CA GLU A 11 -12.90 16.60 -24.67
C GLU A 11 -13.68 16.19 -23.40
N ASP A 12 -14.83 15.55 -23.58
CA ASP A 12 -15.70 15.04 -22.52
C ASP A 12 -15.04 13.92 -21.69
N THR A 13 -14.23 13.05 -22.32
CA THR A 13 -13.53 11.97 -21.59
C THR A 13 -12.44 12.56 -20.70
N THR A 14 -11.71 13.56 -21.19
CA THR A 14 -10.65 14.22 -20.43
C THR A 14 -11.22 15.01 -19.25
N ALA A 15 -12.36 15.67 -19.44
CA ALA A 15 -13.09 16.34 -18.36
C ALA A 15 -13.56 15.34 -17.29
N PHE A 16 -14.08 14.18 -17.70
CA PHE A 16 -14.47 13.10 -16.78
C PHE A 16 -13.29 12.58 -15.96
N PHE A 17 -12.15 12.27 -16.59
CA PHE A 17 -10.96 11.80 -15.85
C PHE A 17 -10.45 12.85 -14.86
N LYS A 18 -10.50 14.14 -15.22
CA LYS A 18 -10.09 15.22 -14.32
C LYS A 18 -10.98 15.34 -13.08
N GLU A 19 -12.29 15.19 -13.24
CA GLU A 19 -13.24 15.20 -12.11
C GLU A 19 -13.04 13.98 -11.20
N VAL A 20 -12.84 12.80 -11.79
CA VAL A 20 -12.48 11.58 -11.05
C VAL A 20 -11.18 11.76 -10.27
N ASP A 21 -10.15 12.36 -10.87
CA ASP A 21 -8.89 12.67 -10.18
C ASP A 21 -9.08 13.68 -9.03
N ASP A 22 -9.88 14.72 -9.22
CA ASP A 22 -10.16 15.71 -8.17
C ASP A 22 -10.93 15.09 -6.99
N ASP A 23 -11.84 14.16 -7.25
CA ASP A 23 -12.58 13.45 -6.20
C ASP A 23 -11.71 12.40 -5.48
N ILE A 24 -10.83 11.70 -6.19
CA ILE A 24 -9.79 10.84 -5.58
C ILE A 24 -8.84 11.67 -4.72
N ASN A 25 -8.53 12.91 -5.11
CA ASN A 25 -7.70 13.80 -4.32
C ASN A 25 -8.41 14.35 -3.08
N LYS A 26 -9.75 14.50 -3.13
CA LYS A 26 -10.59 14.85 -1.97
C LYS A 26 -10.83 13.67 -1.04
N ASP A 27 -10.66 12.43 -1.51
CA ASP A 27 -10.74 11.25 -0.66
C ASP A 27 -9.65 11.34 0.42
N TYR A 28 -10.12 11.61 1.64
CA TYR A 28 -9.31 11.56 2.83
C TYR A 28 -8.84 10.12 3.01
N MET A 29 -7.53 9.95 3.18
CA MET A 29 -6.98 8.63 3.42
C MET A 29 -7.59 8.14 4.74
N THR A 30 -8.35 7.05 4.70
CA THR A 30 -8.98 6.46 5.89
C THR A 30 -8.19 5.27 6.38
N CYS A 31 -8.16 5.10 7.69
CA CYS A 31 -7.72 3.86 8.30
C CYS A 31 -8.91 3.18 8.98
N SER A 32 -9.23 1.96 8.56
CA SER A 32 -10.26 1.15 9.19
C SER A 32 -9.71 0.45 10.44
N ALA A 33 -10.23 0.83 11.62
CA ALA A 33 -9.79 0.28 12.89
C ALA A 33 -10.12 -1.21 13.04
N SER A 34 -11.24 -1.67 12.47
CA SER A 34 -11.62 -3.10 12.47
C SER A 34 -10.62 -3.92 11.67
N GLN A 35 -10.27 -3.48 10.45
CA GLN A 35 -9.29 -4.18 9.62
C GLN A 35 -7.91 -4.20 10.28
N ALA A 36 -7.49 -3.09 10.90
CA ALA A 36 -6.23 -3.04 11.64
C ALA A 36 -6.24 -4.00 12.84
N PHE A 37 -7.35 -4.09 13.57
CA PHE A 37 -7.51 -5.04 14.68
C PHE A 37 -7.51 -6.50 14.20
N ASP A 38 -8.24 -6.82 13.14
CA ASP A 38 -8.28 -8.16 12.56
C ASP A 38 -6.88 -8.62 12.16
N SER A 39 -6.06 -7.71 11.61
CA SER A 39 -4.66 -8.01 11.25
C SER A 39 -3.82 -8.43 12.45
N VAL A 40 -4.02 -7.80 13.61
CA VAL A 40 -3.35 -8.13 14.87
C VAL A 40 -3.81 -9.50 15.36
N TRP A 41 -5.12 -9.70 15.41
CA TRP A 41 -5.71 -10.94 15.92
C TRP A 41 -5.29 -12.16 15.09
N GLN A 42 -5.27 -12.01 13.77
CA GLN A 42 -4.77 -13.03 12.85
C GLN A 42 -3.31 -13.41 13.12
N CYS A 43 -2.47 -12.46 13.57
CA CYS A 43 -1.10 -12.75 13.96
C CYS A 43 -1.04 -13.64 15.21
N TYR A 44 -1.85 -13.33 16.22
CA TYR A 44 -1.89 -14.08 17.48
C TYR A 44 -2.65 -15.40 17.42
N THR A 45 -3.37 -15.66 16.33
CA THR A 45 -4.12 -16.90 16.16
C THR A 45 -3.21 -18.12 16.29
N LEU A 46 -3.65 -19.11 17.07
CA LEU A 46 -2.86 -20.31 17.43
C LEU A 46 -2.28 -21.02 16.22
N GLY A 47 -3.03 -21.13 15.11
CA GLY A 47 -2.52 -21.75 13.88
C GLY A 47 -1.31 -21.03 13.28
N SER A 48 -1.34 -19.69 13.22
CA SER A 48 -0.21 -18.88 12.72
C SER A 48 1.01 -19.00 13.66
N GLN A 49 0.76 -18.98 14.97
CA GLN A 49 1.84 -19.06 15.96
C GLN A 49 2.46 -20.45 16.05
N ALA A 50 1.68 -21.52 15.96
CA ALA A 50 2.17 -22.90 16.05
C ALA A 50 3.16 -23.23 14.92
N VAL A 51 2.91 -22.75 13.70
CA VAL A 51 3.83 -22.98 12.57
C VAL A 51 5.15 -22.24 12.77
N ASN A 52 5.10 -20.99 13.25
CA ASN A 52 6.31 -20.21 13.49
C ASN A 52 7.12 -20.82 14.65
N TYR A 53 6.43 -21.18 15.74
CA TYR A 53 7.04 -21.84 16.88
C TYR A 53 7.64 -23.20 16.51
N TYR A 54 6.95 -24.00 15.69
CA TYR A 54 7.48 -25.27 15.21
C TYR A 54 8.75 -25.10 14.35
N ARG A 55 8.80 -24.08 13.48
CA ARG A 55 9.93 -23.87 12.55
C ARG A 55 11.13 -23.20 13.21
N TYR A 56 10.89 -22.20 14.03
CA TYR A 56 11.93 -21.29 14.55
C TYR A 56 12.10 -21.38 16.07
N GLY A 57 11.21 -22.08 16.78
CA GLY A 57 11.26 -22.20 18.25
C GLY A 57 10.81 -20.94 19.00
N GLU A 58 10.36 -19.91 18.28
CA GLU A 58 9.97 -18.62 18.84
C GLU A 58 8.53 -18.26 18.50
N LYS A 59 7.94 -17.37 19.31
CA LYS A 59 6.68 -16.75 18.94
C LYS A 59 6.95 -15.76 17.80
N LYS A 60 6.06 -15.73 16.81
CA LYS A 60 6.09 -14.70 15.77
C LYS A 60 6.04 -13.31 16.41
N ASP A 61 6.83 -12.39 15.91
CA ASP A 61 6.73 -10.99 16.30
C ASP A 61 5.50 -10.33 15.64
N CYS A 62 4.56 -9.89 16.48
CA CYS A 62 3.34 -9.20 16.08
C CYS A 62 3.40 -7.68 16.39
N SER A 63 4.54 -7.17 16.84
CA SER A 63 4.76 -5.75 17.22
C SER A 63 4.36 -4.78 16.10
N VAL A 64 4.78 -5.03 14.87
CA VAL A 64 4.51 -4.17 13.70
C VAL A 64 3.02 -3.99 13.45
N ARG A 65 2.23 -5.07 13.55
CA ARG A 65 0.76 -5.01 13.38
C ARG A 65 0.11 -4.23 14.52
N TRP A 66 0.64 -4.38 15.73
CA TRP A 66 0.17 -3.64 16.90
C TRP A 66 0.47 -2.14 16.79
N ASP A 67 1.64 -1.77 16.26
CA ASP A 67 1.99 -0.39 15.99
C ASP A 67 1.13 0.22 14.88
N ASP A 68 0.80 -0.58 13.85
CA ASP A 68 -0.17 -0.20 12.83
C ASP A 68 -1.55 0.11 13.42
N PHE A 69 -2.05 -0.75 14.31
CA PHE A 69 -3.31 -0.54 15.01
C PHE A 69 -3.29 0.69 15.91
N LYS A 70 -2.27 0.86 16.77
CA LYS A 70 -2.16 2.01 17.67
C LYS A 70 -2.14 3.34 16.90
N PHE A 71 -1.42 3.37 15.78
CA PHE A 71 -1.39 4.56 14.92
C PHE A 71 -2.75 4.84 14.27
N CYS A 72 -3.46 3.80 13.81
CA CYS A 72 -4.81 3.96 13.26
C CYS A 72 -5.76 4.57 14.30
N MET A 73 -5.69 4.06 15.53
CA MET A 73 -6.46 4.58 16.66
C MET A 73 -6.09 6.02 16.98
N SER A 74 -4.79 6.37 17.01
CA SER A 74 -4.35 7.74 17.29
C SER A 74 -4.78 8.71 16.19
N ALA A 75 -4.69 8.32 14.91
CA ALA A 75 -5.14 9.13 13.79
C ALA A 75 -6.66 9.41 13.86
N LYS A 76 -7.46 8.41 14.24
CA LYS A 76 -8.92 8.55 14.36
C LYS A 76 -9.36 9.55 15.44
N THR A 77 -8.53 9.79 16.46
CA THR A 77 -8.83 10.79 17.51
C THR A 77 -8.57 12.24 17.08
N LYS A 78 -7.94 12.47 15.93
CA LYS A 78 -7.60 13.81 15.42
C LYS A 78 -8.66 14.31 14.43
N SER A 79 -8.59 15.59 14.06
CA SER A 79 -9.44 16.12 12.98
C SER A 79 -9.14 15.40 11.66
N SER A 80 -10.11 15.36 10.75
CA SER A 80 -10.00 14.67 9.46
C SER A 80 -8.77 15.13 8.67
N GLU A 81 -8.50 16.43 8.63
CA GLU A 81 -7.36 17.01 7.90
C GLU A 81 -6.00 16.61 8.52
N VAL A 82 -5.91 16.56 9.85
CA VAL A 82 -4.69 16.12 10.55
C VAL A 82 -4.48 14.62 10.38
N ALA A 83 -5.56 13.84 10.48
CA ALA A 83 -5.54 12.40 10.30
C ALA A 83 -5.07 12.01 8.88
N ASP A 84 -5.59 12.70 7.86
CA ASP A 84 -5.19 12.50 6.46
C ASP A 84 -3.69 12.79 6.27
N ARG A 85 -3.19 13.94 6.77
CA ARG A 85 -1.75 14.25 6.72
C ARG A 85 -0.90 13.18 7.39
N MET A 86 -1.29 12.72 8.57
CA MET A 86 -0.57 11.67 9.29
C MET A 86 -0.53 10.37 8.49
N LEU A 87 -1.65 9.96 7.92
CA LEU A 87 -1.76 8.73 7.12
C LEU A 87 -0.92 8.82 5.85
N ARG A 88 -0.97 9.94 5.13
CA ARG A 88 -0.14 10.19 3.94
C ARG A 88 1.36 10.19 4.27
N GLN A 89 1.76 10.84 5.37
CA GLN A 89 3.17 10.81 5.82
C GLN A 89 3.65 9.39 6.09
N ARG A 90 2.81 8.59 6.77
CA ARG A 90 3.15 7.19 7.07
C ARG A 90 3.19 6.31 5.82
N ALA A 91 2.29 6.54 4.86
CA ALA A 91 2.29 5.83 3.59
C ALA A 91 3.58 6.11 2.80
N LYS A 92 3.98 7.39 2.70
CA LYS A 92 5.24 7.81 2.08
C LYS A 92 6.45 7.18 2.76
N GLU A 93 6.46 7.13 4.10
CA GLU A 93 7.55 6.51 4.85
C GLU A 93 7.60 4.99 4.59
N LYS A 94 6.45 4.31 4.56
CA LYS A 94 6.38 2.87 4.22
C LYS A 94 6.86 2.62 2.79
N GLU A 95 6.51 3.49 1.84
CA GLU A 95 6.97 3.41 0.46
C GLU A 95 8.49 3.63 0.36
N ARG A 96 9.03 4.62 1.06
CA ARG A 96 10.47 4.88 1.15
C ARG A 96 11.23 3.69 1.73
N LEU A 97 10.70 3.06 2.79
CA LEU A 97 11.32 1.87 3.37
C LEU A 97 11.26 0.68 2.43
N LYS A 98 10.14 0.51 1.70
CA LYS A 98 9.99 -0.56 0.70
C LYS A 98 10.93 -0.37 -0.48
N SER A 99 11.08 0.85 -0.99
CA SER A 99 11.98 1.13 -2.13
C SER A 99 13.46 0.98 -1.78
N GLN A 100 13.82 1.12 -0.51
CA GLN A 100 15.18 0.84 -0.02
C GLN A 100 15.46 -0.67 0.12
N MET A 101 14.45 -1.51 0.24
CA MET A 101 14.64 -2.95 0.23
C MET A 101 14.97 -3.43 -1.17
N ARG A 102 15.73 -4.54 -1.27
CA ARG A 102 16.09 -5.15 -2.55
C ARG A 102 14.83 -5.48 -3.34
N ASN A 103 14.67 -4.83 -4.48
CA ASN A 103 13.56 -5.08 -5.40
C ASN A 103 13.91 -6.30 -6.28
N SER A 104 12.94 -7.16 -6.57
CA SER A 104 13.11 -8.27 -7.52
C SER A 104 13.44 -7.80 -8.93
N GLU A 105 13.09 -6.57 -9.31
CA GLU A 105 13.45 -5.96 -10.58
C GLU A 105 14.97 -5.92 -10.81
N GLU A 106 15.77 -5.74 -9.75
CA GLU A 106 17.23 -5.76 -9.86
C GLU A 106 17.77 -7.10 -10.39
N VAL A 107 17.09 -8.22 -10.06
CA VAL A 107 17.45 -9.56 -10.55
C VAL A 107 17.16 -9.69 -12.05
N TRP A 108 16.04 -9.13 -12.52
CA TRP A 108 15.67 -9.16 -13.94
C TRP A 108 16.56 -8.24 -14.79
N GLU A 109 16.97 -7.10 -14.25
CA GLU A 109 17.97 -6.25 -14.91
C GLU A 109 19.34 -6.94 -14.99
N ALA A 110 19.76 -7.64 -13.94
CA ALA A 110 20.99 -8.43 -13.96
C ALA A 110 20.92 -9.55 -15.01
N TYR A 111 19.78 -10.22 -15.15
CA TYR A 111 19.57 -11.24 -16.19
C TYR A 111 19.65 -10.65 -17.61
N LYS A 112 18.95 -9.53 -17.86
CA LYS A 112 18.98 -8.84 -19.17
C LYS A 112 20.37 -8.33 -19.55
N LYS A 113 21.16 -7.91 -18.55
CA LYS A 113 22.51 -7.37 -18.74
C LYS A 113 23.56 -8.46 -18.89
N SER A 114 23.28 -9.70 -18.47
CA SER A 114 24.18 -10.82 -18.71
C SER A 114 24.22 -11.08 -20.22
N PRO A 115 25.39 -10.93 -20.89
CA PRO A 115 25.52 -11.41 -22.26
C PRO A 115 25.24 -12.91 -22.22
N ALA A 116 24.40 -13.37 -23.14
CA ALA A 116 24.06 -14.78 -23.29
C ALA A 116 25.35 -15.63 -23.26
N ALA A 117 25.39 -16.62 -22.38
CA ALA A 117 26.35 -17.71 -22.47
C ALA A 117 25.91 -18.67 -23.58
#